data_AF-A0A522SGZ8-F1
#
_entry.id   AF-A0A522SGZ8-F1
#
_cell.length_a   1.000
_cell.length_b   1.000
_cell.length_c   1.000
_cell.angle_alpha   90.00
_cell.angle_beta   90.00
_cell.angle_gamma   90.00
#
_symmetry.space_group_name_H-M   'P 1'
#
loop_
_entity.id
_entity.type
_entity.pdbx_description
1 polymer ?
#
loop_
_entity_poly.entity_id
_entity_poly.type
_entity_poly.pdbx_seq_one_letter_code
_entity_poly.pdbx_strand_id
1 'polypeptide(L)' 'EAIATARRDGFAIADEELEPGLRSVAVPIRDGRGKIVAALNVSTQTARMSVAEMKREILPMLKEAAERIESYFLVQ' A
#
# COMPACT_ATOMS: atom_id res chain seq x y z
N GLU A 1 -12.95 12.08 0.02
CA GLU A 1 -13.41 10.70 0.36
C GLU A 1 -12.29 9.67 0.34
N ALA A 2 -11.47 9.62 -0.72
CA ALA A 2 -10.37 8.65 -0.87
C ALA A 2 -9.41 8.56 0.34
N ILE A 3 -8.98 9.69 0.91
CA ILE A 3 -8.10 9.72 2.10
C ILE A 3 -8.76 9.08 3.33
N ALA A 4 -10.07 9.34 3.54
CA ALA A 4 -10.80 8.76 4.67
C ALA A 4 -10.98 7.24 4.51
N THR A 5 -11.26 6.81 3.28
CA THR A 5 -11.28 5.38 2.91
C THR A 5 -9.91 4.73 3.13
N ALA A 6 -8.83 5.35 2.67
CA ALA A 6 -7.48 4.80 2.87
C ALA A 6 -7.10 4.70 4.35
N ARG A 7 -7.50 5.69 5.15
CA ARG A 7 -7.31 5.65 6.62
C ARG A 7 -8.08 4.49 7.25
N ARG A 8 -9.34 4.28 6.86
CA ARG A 8 -10.20 3.21 7.39
C ARG A 8 -9.69 1.83 6.98
N ASP A 9 -9.31 1.66 5.72
CA ASP A 9 -8.99 0.37 5.14
C ASP A 9 -7.52 -0.02 5.37
N GLY A 10 -6.67 0.95 5.73
CA GLY A 10 -5.25 0.74 6.01
C GLY A 10 -4.37 0.58 4.76
N PHE A 11 -4.91 0.90 3.58
CA PHE A 11 -4.20 0.92 2.31
C PHE A 11 -4.91 1.87 1.33
N ALA A 12 -4.22 2.28 0.27
CA ALA A 12 -4.80 3.03 -0.83
C ALA A 12 -4.61 2.26 -2.15
N ILE A 13 -5.58 2.40 -3.06
CA ILE A 13 -5.44 1.97 -4.45
C ILE A 13 -5.68 3.19 -5.32
N ALA A 14 -4.81 3.39 -6.31
CA ALA A 14 -5.03 4.32 -7.39
C ALA A 14 -5.20 3.52 -8.69
N ASP A 15 -6.33 3.73 -9.37
CA ASP A 15 -6.70 3.03 -10.60
C ASP A 15 -6.82 4.02 -11.74
N GLU A 16 -5.78 4.09 -12.58
CA GLU A 16 -5.67 5.00 -13.73
C GLU A 16 -5.77 6.49 -13.38
N GLU A 17 -5.63 6.86 -12.10
CA GLU A 17 -5.74 8.24 -11.63
C GLU A 17 -4.51 9.11 -11.97
N LEU A 18 -3.33 8.49 -12.07
CA LEU A 18 -2.09 9.18 -12.45
C LEU A 18 -1.87 9.17 -13.97
N GLU A 19 -2.02 7.99 -14.58
CA GLU A 19 -1.86 7.79 -16.02
C GLU A 19 -2.80 6.65 -16.46
N PRO A 20 -3.45 6.77 -17.63
CA PRO A 20 -4.19 5.66 -18.22
C PRO A 20 -3.32 4.41 -18.34
N GLY A 21 -3.86 3.25 -17.96
CA GLY A 21 -3.12 2.00 -17.96
C GLY A 21 -2.27 1.75 -16.70
N LEU A 22 -2.17 2.69 -15.76
CA LEU A 22 -1.39 2.52 -14.52
C LEU A 22 -2.29 2.24 -13.31
N ARG A 23 -1.95 1.19 -12.55
CA ARG A 23 -2.54 0.89 -11.24
C ARG A 23 -1.48 0.84 -10.17
N SER A 24 -1.84 1.18 -8.93
CA SER A 24 -0.97 0.99 -7.78
C SER A 24 -1.75 0.68 -6.49
N VAL A 25 -1.07 0.01 -5.57
CA VAL A 25 -1.50 -0.18 -4.18
C VAL A 25 -0.39 0.29 -3.25
N ALA A 26 -0.76 0.95 -2.16
CA ALA A 26 0.17 1.40 -1.14
C ALA A 26 -0.34 1.12 0.28
N VAL A 27 0.60 0.83 1.18
CA VAL A 27 0.35 0.63 2.62
C VAL A 27 1.23 1.60 3.43
N PRO A 28 0.78 2.05 4.63
CA PRO A 28 1.60 2.89 5.47
C PRO A 28 2.77 2.12 6.08
N ILE A 29 3.84 2.83 6.41
CA ILE A 29 4.92 2.36 7.28
C ILE A 29 4.91 3.23 8.54
N ARG A 30 4.91 2.58 9.70
CA ARG A 30 4.83 3.19 11.03
C ARG A 30 6.13 3.06 11.80
N ASP A 31 6.46 4.09 12.58
CA ASP A 31 7.53 4.01 13.56
C ASP A 31 7.08 3.24 14.83
N GLY A 32 8.00 3.04 15.78
CA GLY A 32 7.71 2.38 17.06
C GLY A 32 6.70 3.12 17.96
N ARG A 33 6.32 4.35 17.61
CA ARG A 33 5.25 5.12 18.29
C ARG A 33 3.92 5.06 17.54
N GLY A 34 3.84 4.25 16.48
CA GLY A 34 2.66 4.09 15.63
C GLY A 34 2.42 5.24 14.64
N LYS A 35 3.33 6.22 14.58
CA LYS A 35 3.21 7.35 13.65
C LYS A 35 3.56 6.87 12.24
N ILE A 36 2.72 7.20 11.26
CA ILE A 36 3.03 6.95 9.85
C ILE A 36 4.21 7.85 9.45
N VAL A 37 5.30 7.24 9.02
CA VAL A 37 6.55 7.93 8.63
C VAL A 37 6.86 7.77 7.14
N ALA A 38 6.28 6.77 6.48
CA ALA A 38 6.43 6.53 5.05
C ALA A 38 5.24 5.71 4.52
N ALA A 39 5.29 5.36 3.23
CA ALA A 39 4.41 4.39 2.60
C ALA A 39 5.22 3.50 1.65
N LEU A 40 4.83 2.24 1.52
CA LEU A 40 5.38 1.29 0.57
C LEU A 40 4.36 1.08 -0.56
N ASN A 41 4.78 1.22 -1.82
CA ASN A 41 3.90 1.05 -2.98
C ASN A 41 4.37 -0.06 -3.94
N VAL A 42 3.41 -0.57 -4.70
CA VAL A 42 3.67 -1.38 -5.90
C VAL A 42 2.77 -0.87 -7.01
N SER A 43 3.36 -0.67 -8.19
CA SER A 43 2.66 -0.26 -9.40
C SER A 43 2.71 -1.34 -10.47
N THR A 44 1.65 -1.44 -11.27
CA THR A 44 1.57 -2.37 -12.40
C THR A 44 0.68 -1.81 -13.51
N GLN A 45 0.69 -2.47 -14.66
CA GLN A 45 -0.17 -2.13 -15.80
C GLN A 45 -1.56 -2.75 -15.65
N THR A 46 -2.60 -2.01 -16.01
CA THR A 46 -4.01 -2.47 -15.93
C THR A 46 -4.27 -3.72 -16.75
N ALA A 47 -3.53 -3.91 -17.85
CA ALA A 47 -3.58 -5.08 -18.73
C ALA A 47 -3.04 -6.36 -18.07
N ARG A 48 -2.26 -6.26 -16.99
CA ARG A 48 -1.64 -7.41 -16.32
C ARG A 48 -2.40 -7.85 -15.07
N MET A 49 -3.06 -6.92 -14.39
CA MET A 49 -3.66 -7.18 -13.09
C MET A 49 -4.86 -6.28 -12.82
N SER A 50 -5.97 -6.89 -12.43
CA SER A 50 -7.15 -6.20 -11.93
C SER A 50 -6.94 -5.68 -10.50
N VAL A 51 -7.77 -4.74 -10.07
CA VAL A 51 -7.81 -4.26 -8.67
C VAL A 51 -8.13 -5.41 -7.70
N ALA A 52 -9.00 -6.34 -8.10
CA ALA A 52 -9.35 -7.49 -7.26
C ALA A 52 -8.15 -8.44 -7.05
N GLU A 53 -7.41 -8.73 -8.12
CA GLU A 53 -6.16 -9.52 -8.05
C GLU A 53 -5.10 -8.80 -7.22
N MET A 54 -4.92 -7.49 -7.42
CA MET A 54 -3.98 -6.69 -6.64
C MET A 54 -4.29 -6.73 -5.13
N LYS A 55 -5.57 -6.65 -4.75
CA LYS A 55 -6.00 -6.80 -3.35
C LYS A 55 -5.78 -8.22 -2.81
N ARG A 56 -5.98 -9.24 -3.64
CA ARG A 56 -5.88 -10.64 -3.22
C ARG A 56 -4.42 -11.11 -3.11
N GLU A 57 -3.56 -10.66 -4.02
CA GLU A 57 -2.22 -11.21 -4.19
C GLU A 57 -1.13 -10.24 -3.72
N ILE A 58 -1.20 -8.96 -4.12
CA ILE A 58 -0.14 -8.00 -3.81
C ILE A 58 -0.30 -7.41 -2.42
N LEU A 59 -1.51 -7.00 -2.04
CA LEU A 59 -1.75 -6.31 -0.78
C LEU A 59 -1.28 -7.09 0.46
N PRO A 60 -1.51 -8.42 0.60
CA PRO A 60 -1.00 -9.19 1.74
C PRO A 60 0.53 -9.18 1.81
N MET A 61 1.22 -9.44 0.68
CA MET A 61 2.68 -9.41 0.60
C MET A 61 3.25 -8.02 0.90
N LEU A 62 2.56 -6.97 0.43
CA LEU A 62 2.96 -5.58 0.66
C LEU A 62 2.84 -5.19 2.14
N LYS A 63 1.79 -5.67 2.83
CA LYS A 63 1.64 -5.50 4.28
C LYS A 63 2.75 -6.22 5.05
N GLU A 64 3.05 -7.47 4.70
CA GLU A 64 4.15 -8.23 5.33
C GLU A 64 5.50 -7.52 5.12
N ALA A 65 5.75 -7.01 3.90
CA ALA A 65 6.97 -6.26 3.62
C ALA A 65 7.04 -4.96 4.44
N ALA A 66 5.92 -4.26 4.60
CA ALA A 66 5.84 -3.07 5.46
C ALA A 66 6.12 -3.45 6.93
N GLU A 67 5.49 -4.49 7.47
CA GLU A 67 5.73 -4.97 8.85
C GLU A 67 7.20 -5.32 9.10
N ARG A 68 7.87 -5.93 8.12
CA ARG A 68 9.32 -6.20 8.19
C ARG A 68 10.13 -4.91 8.26
N ILE A 69 9.76 -3.88 7.50
CA ILE A 69 10.40 -2.57 7.60
C ILE A 69 10.11 -1.95 8.97
N GLU A 70 8.87 -2.05 9.45
CA GLU A 70 8.45 -1.52 10.74
C GLU A 70 9.24 -2.13 11.91
N SER A 71 9.61 -3.40 11.80
CA SER A 71 10.41 -4.11 12.82
C SER A 71 11.77 -3.46 13.11
N TYR A 72 12.35 -2.74 12.14
CA TYR A 72 13.61 -2.02 12.35
C TYR A 72 13.45 -0.77 13.23
N PHE A 73 12.24 -0.19 13.36
CA PHE A 73 11.99 0.94 14.26
C PHE A 73 11.80 0.52 15.73
N LEU A 74 11.66 -0.78 16.00
CA LEU A 74 11.47 -1.30 17.36
C LEU A 74 12.79 -1.63 18.06
N VAL A 75 13.88 -1.74 17.31
CA VAL A 75 15.21 -2.13 17.81
C VAL A 75 16.11 -0.89 18.05
N GLN A 76 15.58 0.32 17.88
CA GLN A 76 16.27 1.58 18.12
C GLN A 76 15.78 2.30 19.37
#